data_AF-A0A654TJJ2-F1
#
_entry.id   AF-A0A654TJJ2-F1
#
_cell.length_a   1.000
_cell.length_b   1.000
_cell.length_c   1.000
_cell.angle_alpha   90.00
_cell.angle_beta   90.00
_cell.angle_gamma   90.00
#
_symmetry.space_group_name_H-M   'P 1'
#
loop_
_entity.id
_entity.type
_entity.pdbx_description
1 polymer ?
#
loop_
_entity_poly.entity_id
_entity_poly.type
_entity_poly.pdbx_seq_one_letter_code
_entity_poly.pdbx_strand_id
1 'polypeptide(L)'
;MEGRGLAELWDTVERHRQVLTGAGEFDARRRDQQVDWTWQLVRDAVLDRVWSNPTVRKVRSELERRVRAGELTPALAAQQILEIANLTDR
;
A
#
# COMPACT_ATOMS: atom_id res chain seq x y z
N MET A 1 -6.70 21.97 -28.65
CA MET A 1 -5.34 21.42 -28.78
C MET A 1 -5.48 20.03 -29.35
N GLU A 2 -5.10 19.87 -30.60
CA GLU A 2 -5.33 18.70 -31.44
C GLU A 2 -4.45 17.53 -31.00
N GLY A 3 -4.99 16.30 -30.98
CA GLY A 3 -4.34 15.05 -30.54
C GLY A 3 -3.14 14.58 -31.37
N ARG A 4 -2.26 15.50 -31.75
CA ARG A 4 -0.97 15.23 -32.40
C ARG A 4 -0.09 14.44 -31.42
N GLY A 5 0.46 13.32 -31.88
CA GLY A 5 1.29 12.40 -31.10
C GLY A 5 0.54 11.24 -30.42
N LEU A 6 -0.80 11.23 -30.41
CA LEU A 6 -1.55 10.12 -29.81
C LEU A 6 -1.42 8.82 -30.61
N ALA A 7 -1.41 8.91 -31.95
CA ALA A 7 -1.21 7.75 -32.82
C ALA A 7 0.21 7.17 -32.65
N GLU A 8 1.24 8.02 -32.63
CA GLU A 8 2.63 7.60 -32.45
C GLU A 8 2.88 6.99 -31.05
N LEU A 9 2.24 7.54 -30.02
CA LEU A 9 2.22 6.95 -28.68
C LEU A 9 1.55 5.57 -28.70
N TRP A 10 0.40 5.45 -29.35
CA TRP A 10 -0.34 4.19 -29.44
C TRP A 10 0.44 3.11 -30.20
N ASP A 11 1.07 3.45 -31.33
CA ASP A 11 1.97 2.56 -32.08
C ASP A 11 3.15 2.09 -31.22
N THR A 12 3.66 2.97 -30.36
CA THR A 12 4.76 2.64 -29.44
C THR A 12 4.29 1.68 -28.33
N VAL A 13 3.09 1.87 -27.79
CA VAL A 13 2.46 0.95 -26.83
C VAL A 13 2.24 -0.43 -27.47
N GLU A 14 1.74 -0.47 -28.70
CA GLU A 14 1.48 -1.72 -29.41
C GLU A 14 2.77 -2.48 -29.73
N ARG A 15 3.82 -1.77 -30.17
CA ARG A 15 5.15 -2.36 -30.40
C ARG A 15 5.74 -2.92 -29.12
N HIS A 16 5.62 -2.22 -28.00
CA HIS A 16 6.09 -2.70 -26.70
C HIS A 16 5.36 -3.98 -26.26
N ARG A 17 4.03 -4.01 -26.42
CA ARG A 17 3.21 -5.22 -26.15
C ARG A 17 3.65 -6.39 -27.02
N GLN A 18 3.82 -6.19 -28.33
CA GLN A 18 4.25 -7.24 -29.26
C GLN A 18 5.62 -7.82 -28.87
N VAL A 19 6.58 -6.96 -28.51
CA VAL A 19 7.91 -7.39 -28.05
C VAL A 19 7.81 -8.23 -26.78
N LEU A 20 7.08 -7.77 -25.77
CA LEU A 20 6.93 -8.49 -24.50
C LEU A 20 6.15 -9.81 -24.64
N THR A 21 5.12 -9.84 -25.51
CA THR A 21 4.37 -11.07 -25.78
C THR A 21 5.21 -12.07 -26.58
N GLY A 22 5.96 -11.61 -27.58
CA GLY A 22 6.89 -12.45 -28.35
C GLY A 22 8.02 -13.05 -27.50
N ALA A 23 8.45 -12.33 -26.45
CA ALA A 23 9.42 -12.81 -25.47
C ALA A 23 8.82 -13.71 -24.37
N GLY A 24 7.48 -13.90 -24.33
CA GLY A 24 6.79 -14.65 -23.27
C GLY A 24 6.75 -13.95 -21.89
N GLU A 25 7.26 -12.71 -21.80
CA GLU A 25 7.37 -11.97 -20.54
C GLU A 25 6.08 -11.24 -20.15
N PHE A 26 5.19 -10.96 -21.11
CA PHE A 26 3.99 -10.15 -20.86
C PHE A 26 3.08 -10.75 -19.78
N ASP A 27 2.76 -12.04 -19.89
CA ASP A 27 1.88 -12.71 -18.93
C ASP A 27 2.55 -12.94 -17.58
N ALA A 28 3.87 -13.17 -17.56
CA ALA A 28 4.64 -13.28 -16.33
C ALA A 28 4.60 -11.98 -15.54
N ARG A 29 4.94 -10.85 -16.19
CA ARG A 29 4.89 -9.51 -15.58
C ARG A 29 3.49 -9.16 -15.08
N ARG A 30 2.44 -9.59 -15.77
CA ARG A 30 1.06 -9.34 -15.35
C ARG A 30 0.69 -10.13 -14.09
N ARG A 31 1.16 -11.38 -13.96
CA ARG A 31 0.96 -12.18 -12.74
C ARG A 31 1.70 -11.56 -11.56
N ASP A 32 2.93 -11.11 -11.75
CA ASP A 32 3.71 -10.45 -10.70
C ASP A 32 2.99 -9.18 -10.22
N GLN A 33 2.48 -8.35 -11.14
CA GLN A 33 1.66 -7.17 -10.81
C GLN A 33 0.40 -7.51 -10.02
N GLN A 34 -0.26 -8.64 -10.32
CA GLN A 34 -1.44 -9.08 -9.55
C GLN A 34 -1.08 -9.47 -8.12
N VAL A 35 0.08 -10.11 -7.92
CA VAL A 35 0.59 -10.41 -6.58
C VAL A 35 0.92 -9.12 -5.84
N ASP A 36 1.60 -8.18 -6.49
CA ASP A 36 1.90 -6.87 -5.90
C ASP A 36 0.63 -6.10 -5.52
N TRP A 37 -0.37 -6.07 -6.41
CA TRP A 37 -1.67 -5.46 -6.12
C TRP A 37 -2.37 -6.13 -4.95
N THR A 38 -2.29 -7.46 -4.86
CA THR A 38 -2.85 -8.19 -3.73
C THR A 38 -2.24 -7.71 -2.41
N TRP A 39 -0.91 -7.58 -2.35
CA TRP A 39 -0.22 -7.08 -1.17
C TRP A 39 -0.45 -5.59 -0.89
N GLN A 40 -0.73 -4.77 -1.92
CA GLN A 40 -1.19 -3.39 -1.71
C GLN A 40 -2.55 -3.37 -1.03
N LEU A 41 -3.53 -4.13 -1.55
CA LEU A 41 -4.88 -4.21 -0.96
C LEU A 41 -4.85 -4.71 0.49
N VAL A 42 -4.00 -5.69 0.81
CA VAL A 42 -3.81 -6.17 2.19
C VAL A 42 -3.28 -5.06 3.10
N ARG A 43 -2.25 -4.33 2.67
CA ARG A 43 -1.68 -3.23 3.47
C ARG A 43 -2.69 -2.12 3.72
N ASP A 44 -3.43 -1.75 2.68
CA ASP A 44 -4.47 -0.72 2.78
C ASP A 44 -5.57 -1.14 3.76
N ALA A 45 -6.07 -2.38 3.66
CA ALA A 45 -7.08 -2.91 4.56
C ALA A 45 -6.61 -2.99 6.02
N VAL A 46 -5.36 -3.39 6.26
CA VAL A 46 -4.78 -3.44 7.61
C VAL A 46 -4.68 -2.03 8.20
N LEU A 47 -4.16 -1.06 7.43
CA LEU A 47 -4.09 0.33 7.87
C LEU A 47 -5.48 0.86 8.19
N ASP A 48 -6.44 0.71 7.28
CA ASP A 48 -7.81 1.19 7.48
C ASP A 48 -8.45 0.62 8.76
N ARG A 49 -8.20 -0.65 9.06
CA ARG A 49 -8.68 -1.28 10.30
C ARG A 49 -8.07 -0.66 11.56
N VAL A 50 -6.79 -0.26 11.54
CA VAL A 50 -6.16 0.49 12.65
C VAL A 50 -6.79 1.87 12.78
N TRP A 51 -6.88 2.62 11.69
CA TRP A 51 -7.36 4.01 11.68
C TRP A 51 -8.85 4.14 12.04
N SER A 52 -9.65 3.14 11.71
CA SER A 52 -11.08 3.08 12.01
C SER A 52 -11.41 2.52 13.39
N ASN A 53 -10.46 1.85 14.08
CA ASN A 53 -10.70 1.26 15.39
C ASN A 53 -11.04 2.35 16.45
N PRO A 54 -12.23 2.29 17.09
CA PRO A 54 -12.66 3.31 18.05
C PRO A 54 -11.74 3.44 19.27
N THR A 55 -11.13 2.35 19.73
CA THR A 55 -10.21 2.35 20.87
C THR A 55 -8.89 3.01 20.49
N VAL A 56 -8.34 2.69 19.31
CA VAL A 56 -7.14 3.37 18.77
C VAL A 56 -7.40 4.87 18.69
N ARG A 57 -8.54 5.29 18.14
CA ARG A 57 -8.93 6.71 18.04
C ARG A 57 -8.99 7.40 19.40
N LYS A 58 -9.49 6.72 20.44
CA LYS A 58 -9.57 7.27 21.81
C LYS A 58 -8.20 7.47 22.45
N VAL A 59 -7.25 6.56 22.25
CA VAL A 59 -5.93 6.60 22.91
C VAL A 59 -4.88 7.39 22.12
N ARG A 60 -5.13 7.63 20.82
CA ARG A 60 -4.17 8.21 19.88
C ARG A 60 -3.50 9.48 20.41
N SER A 61 -4.29 10.47 20.82
CA SER A 61 -3.76 11.77 21.26
C SER A 61 -2.83 11.64 22.47
N GLU A 62 -3.15 10.73 23.40
CA GLU A 62 -2.33 10.49 24.59
C GLU A 62 -1.04 9.74 24.25
N LEU A 63 -1.10 8.72 23.38
CA LEU A 63 0.10 8.03 22.92
C LEU A 63 1.04 8.97 22.19
N GLU A 64 0.52 9.82 21.31
CA GLU A 64 1.35 10.82 20.63
C GLU A 64 1.94 11.85 21.62
N ARG A 65 1.20 12.28 22.65
CA ARG A 65 1.72 13.16 23.71
C ARG A 65 2.89 12.51 24.43
N ARG A 66 2.74 11.26 24.88
CA ARG A 66 3.77 10.51 25.60
C ARG A 66 5.03 10.32 24.76
N VAL A 67 4.88 10.06 23.46
CA VAL A 67 6.02 9.97 22.54
C VAL A 67 6.74 11.30 22.41
N ARG A 68 6.02 12.41 22.21
CA ARG A 68 6.62 13.76 22.13
C ARG A 68 7.31 14.17 23.43
N ALA A 69 6.80 13.73 24.58
CA ALA A 69 7.38 14.00 25.89
C ALA A 69 8.58 13.10 26.23
N GLY A 70 8.90 12.09 25.41
CA GLY A 70 9.95 11.12 25.71
C GLY A 70 9.57 10.08 26.78
N GLU A 71 8.30 10.05 27.21
CA GLU A 71 7.75 9.12 28.19
C GLU A 71 7.45 7.73 27.59
N LEU A 72 7.42 7.64 26.25
CA LEU A 72 7.16 6.41 25.50
C LEU A 72 7.99 6.41 24.22
N THR A 73 8.66 5.30 23.91
CA THR A 73 9.39 5.20 22.64
C THR A 73 8.42 5.01 21.47
N PRO A 74 8.76 5.47 20.25
CA PRO A 74 7.93 5.25 19.08
C PRO A 74 7.61 3.77 18.82
N ALA A 75 8.59 2.87 19.05
CA ALA A 75 8.41 1.44 18.89
C ALA A 75 7.36 0.86 19.86
N LEU A 76 7.41 1.24 21.13
CA LEU A 76 6.43 0.79 22.14
C LEU A 76 5.04 1.39 21.89
N ALA A 77 4.96 2.64 21.43
CA ALA A 77 3.69 3.25 21.04
C ALA A 77 3.05 2.51 19.84
N ALA A 78 3.85 2.17 18.83
CA ALA A 78 3.39 1.39 17.69
C ALA A 78 2.89 0.01 18.11
N GLN A 79 3.63 -0.69 18.98
CA GLN A 79 3.21 -1.99 19.53
C GLN A 79 1.87 -1.88 20.26
N GLN A 80 1.69 -0.89 21.14
CA GLN A 80 0.41 -0.67 21.84
C GLN A 80 -0.74 -0.40 20.87
N ILE A 81 -0.51 0.38 19.80
CA ILE A 81 -1.54 0.64 18.78
C ILE A 81 -1.93 -0.68 18.08
N LEU A 82 -0.96 -1.52 17.73
CA LEU A 82 -1.20 -2.79 17.06
C LEU A 82 -1.92 -3.82 17.96
N GLU A 83 -1.58 -3.85 19.24
CA GLU A 83 -2.27 -4.67 20.26
C GLU A 83 -3.73 -4.22 20.43
N ILE A 84 -3.97 -2.91 20.56
CA ILE A 84 -5.33 -2.35 20.67
C ILE A 84 -6.15 -2.59 19.39
N ALA A 85 -5.50 -2.60 18.23
CA ALA A 85 -6.12 -2.92 16.96
C ALA A 85 -6.47 -4.41 16.80
N ASN A 86 -6.09 -5.27 17.77
CA ASN A 86 -6.16 -6.73 17.70
C ASN A 86 -5.46 -7.28 16.44
N LEU A 87 -4.35 -6.66 16.02
CA LEU A 87 -3.55 -7.09 14.88
C LEU A 87 -2.35 -7.94 15.30
N THR A 88 -2.20 -8.22 16.59
CA THR A 88 -1.17 -9.10 17.12
C THR A 88 -1.80 -10.46 17.35
N ASP A 89 -1.23 -11.51 16.76
CA ASP A 89 -1.65 -12.89 17.02
C ASP A 89 -1.52 -13.19 18.52
N ARG A 90 -2.49 -13.97 19.05
CA ARG A 90 -2.50 -14.39 20.45
C ARG A 90 -1.57 -15.56 20.69
#